data_AF-A0A6G0QQ88-F1
#
_entry.id   AF-A0A6G0QQ88-F1
#
_cell.length_a   1.000
_cell.length_b   1.000
_cell.length_c   1.000
_cell.angle_alpha   90.00
_cell.angle_beta   90.00
_cell.angle_gamma   90.00
#
_symmetry.space_group_name_H-M   'P 1'
#
loop_
_entity.id
_entity.type
_entity.pdbx_description
1 polymer ?
#
loop_
_entity_poly.entity_id
_entity_poly.type
_entity_poly.pdbx_seq_one_letter_code
_entity_poly.pdbx_strand_id
1 'polypeptide(L)'
;MDLRDVRNLLVSLKRETDDSSGLVHAVCFQTASHKRLSKAFPQVVLIDTAHGTNKNCYKHFSFLVNDVFGKGQYVRHALVKSKTKDNLWFCVNEFKQSNPAWSKIQVVVTDKDFKEKDVLA
;
A
#
# COMPACT_ATOMS: atom_id res chain seq x y z
N MET A 1 -12.35 -9.65 -6.45
CA MET A 1 -11.22 -10.43 -5.89
C MET A 1 -11.41 -11.85 -6.38
N ASP A 2 -10.54 -12.31 -7.28
CA ASP A 2 -10.63 -13.67 -7.85
C ASP A 2 -9.75 -14.67 -7.06
N LEU A 3 -9.86 -15.97 -7.37
CA LEU A 3 -9.09 -17.02 -6.68
C LEU A 3 -7.56 -16.89 -6.86
N ARG A 4 -7.10 -16.22 -7.93
CA ARG A 4 -5.68 -15.91 -8.12
C ARG A 4 -5.25 -14.77 -7.22
N ASP A 5 -6.10 -13.78 -7.00
CA ASP A 5 -5.86 -12.72 -6.02
C ASP A 5 -5.74 -13.29 -4.60
N VAL A 6 -6.60 -14.25 -4.22
CA VAL A 6 -6.54 -14.97 -2.94
C VAL A 6 -5.25 -15.79 -2.82
N ARG A 7 -4.86 -16.51 -3.89
CA ARG A 7 -3.62 -17.28 -3.92
C ARG A 7 -2.38 -16.39 -3.80
N ASN A 8 -2.37 -15.25 -4.48
CA ASN A 8 -1.29 -14.27 -4.39
C ASN A 8 -1.21 -13.66 -2.99
N LEU A 9 -2.37 -13.41 -2.35
CA LEU A 9 -2.45 -12.98 -0.95
C LEU A 9 -1.85 -14.03 0.00
N LEU A 10 -2.22 -15.31 -0.17
CA LEU A 10 -1.66 -16.42 0.62
C LEU A 10 -0.15 -16.62 0.40
N VAL A 11 0.37 -16.34 -0.80
CA VAL A 11 1.81 -16.36 -1.08
C VAL A 11 2.52 -15.16 -0.43
N SER A 12 1.90 -13.97 -0.42
CA SER A 12 2.45 -12.81 0.30
C SER A 12 2.45 -12.98 1.83
N LEU A 13 1.46 -13.70 2.36
CA LEU A 13 1.37 -14.05 3.78
C LEU A 13 2.48 -15.03 4.23
N LYS A 14 3.07 -15.80 3.30
CA LYS A 14 4.18 -16.72 3.60
C LYS A 14 5.56 -16.04 3.66
N ARG A 15 5.66 -14.74 3.35
CA ARG A 15 6.90 -13.97 3.46
C ARG A 15 6.95 -13.22 4.80
N GLU A 16 6.93 -13.95 5.90
CA GLU A 16 7.53 -13.52 7.16
C GLU A 16 8.85 -14.30 7.27
N THR A 17 9.98 -13.63 7.04
CA THR A 17 11.30 -14.24 7.27
C THR A 17 11.95 -13.62 8.49
N ASP A 18 12.51 -14.52 9.29
CA ASP A 18 12.90 -14.37 10.68
C ASP A 18 14.34 -13.85 10.88
N ASP A 19 14.50 -13.28 12.07
CA ASP A 19 15.64 -13.01 12.93
C ASP A 19 16.95 -12.43 12.38
N SER A 20 17.07 -11.10 12.51
CA SER A 20 18.27 -10.34 12.96
C SER A 20 18.16 -8.83 12.67
N SER A 21 17.06 -8.35 12.05
CA SER A 21 16.80 -6.93 11.88
C SER A 21 15.28 -6.66 11.85
N GLY A 22 14.80 -5.76 12.71
CA GLY A 22 13.45 -5.17 12.74
C GLY A 22 12.33 -5.93 12.00
N LEU A 23 11.59 -6.78 12.72
CA LEU A 23 10.43 -7.50 12.19
C LEU A 23 9.38 -6.52 11.64
N VAL A 24 9.05 -6.65 10.36
CA VAL A 24 7.94 -5.92 9.71
C VAL A 24 6.68 -6.78 9.76
N HIS A 25 5.58 -6.19 10.25
CA HIS A 25 4.27 -6.84 10.34
C HIS A 25 3.29 -6.21 9.36
N ALA A 26 3.52 -6.48 8.07
CA ALA A 26 2.74 -5.91 6.99
C ALA A 26 2.52 -6.94 5.87
N VAL A 27 1.29 -6.98 5.35
CA VAL A 27 0.92 -7.82 4.19
C VAL A 27 0.44 -6.90 3.09
N CYS A 28 1.19 -6.82 1.99
CA CYS A 28 0.82 -6.01 0.83
C CYS A 28 0.23 -6.87 -0.28
N PHE A 29 -0.84 -6.38 -0.92
CA PHE A 29 -1.47 -7.08 -2.03
C PHE A 29 -1.93 -6.12 -3.12
N GLN A 30 -1.82 -6.60 -4.36
CA GLN A 30 -2.11 -5.82 -5.56
C GLN A 30 -2.60 -6.74 -6.66
N THR A 31 -3.67 -6.35 -7.34
CA THR A 31 -4.22 -7.08 -8.50
C THR A 31 -3.59 -6.59 -9.80
N ALA A 32 -3.81 -7.32 -10.90
CA ALA A 32 -3.37 -6.87 -12.23
C ALA A 32 -4.06 -5.55 -12.66
N SER A 33 -5.33 -5.37 -12.30
CA SER A 33 -6.09 -4.14 -12.59
C SER A 33 -5.51 -2.94 -11.85
N HIS A 34 -5.14 -3.10 -10.58
CA HIS A 34 -4.47 -2.08 -9.80
C HIS A 34 -3.14 -1.62 -10.43
N LYS A 35 -2.32 -2.55 -10.94
CA LYS A 35 -1.09 -2.22 -11.66
C LYS A 35 -1.35 -1.41 -12.94
N ARG A 36 -2.39 -1.78 -13.70
CA ARG A 36 -2.79 -1.02 -14.91
C ARG A 36 -3.21 0.40 -14.56
N LEU A 37 -4.01 0.57 -13.51
CA LEU A 37 -4.46 1.89 -13.03
C LEU A 37 -3.29 2.76 -12.54
N SER A 38 -2.40 2.20 -11.72
CA SER A 38 -1.19 2.88 -11.24
C SER A 38 -0.30 3.36 -12.40
N LYS A 39 -0.17 2.56 -13.46
CA LYS A 39 0.57 2.93 -14.68
C LYS A 39 -0.15 4.02 -15.50
N ALA A 40 -1.48 4.00 -15.54
CA ALA A 40 -2.28 4.91 -16.35
C ALA A 40 -2.40 6.31 -15.72
N PHE A 41 -2.50 6.39 -14.40
CA PHE A 41 -2.75 7.64 -13.66
C PHE A 41 -1.71 7.90 -12.57
N PRO A 42 -0.42 8.04 -12.91
CA PRO A 42 0.62 8.13 -11.91
C PRO A 42 0.80 9.54 -11.34
N GLN A 43 0.12 10.59 -11.81
CA GLN A 43 0.50 11.97 -11.42
C GLN A 43 0.19 12.28 -9.95
N VAL A 44 -0.95 11.80 -9.46
CA VAL A 44 -1.44 12.05 -8.11
C VAL A 44 -1.75 10.72 -7.44
N VAL A 45 -1.11 10.47 -6.30
CA VAL A 45 -1.39 9.30 -5.46
C VAL A 45 -1.93 9.77 -4.12
N LEU A 46 -3.06 9.19 -3.71
CA LEU A 46 -3.61 9.36 -2.39
C LEU A 46 -3.20 8.18 -1.52
N ILE A 47 -2.71 8.46 -0.31
CA ILE A 47 -2.29 7.46 0.65
C ILE A 47 -3.12 7.65 1.91
N ASP A 48 -3.81 6.58 2.31
CA ASP A 48 -4.64 6.57 3.50
C ASP A 48 -4.27 5.41 4.43
N THR A 49 -4.37 5.67 5.74
CA THR A 49 -4.23 4.64 6.77
C THR A 49 -5.43 4.67 7.71
N ALA A 50 -6.42 3.82 7.42
CA ALA A 50 -7.61 3.73 8.25
C ALA A 50 -7.29 3.35 9.70
N HIS A 51 -8.06 3.90 10.63
CA HIS A 51 -8.04 3.44 12.01
C HIS A 51 -8.55 2.00 12.05
N GLY A 52 -7.75 1.09 12.62
CA GLY A 52 -8.00 -0.36 12.60
C GLY A 52 -9.26 -0.74 13.36
N THR A 53 -10.39 -0.72 12.67
CA THR A 53 -11.74 -1.06 13.15
C THR A 53 -12.05 -2.56 13.08
N ASN A 54 -11.12 -3.39 12.60
CA ASN A 54 -11.28 -4.85 12.63
C ASN A 54 -10.97 -5.44 14.02
N LYS A 55 -11.50 -6.65 14.29
CA LYS A 55 -11.34 -7.36 15.57
C LYS A 55 -9.88 -7.57 16.00
N ASN A 56 -8.96 -7.62 15.04
CA ASN A 56 -7.54 -7.85 15.26
C ASN A 56 -6.73 -6.53 15.28
N CYS A 57 -7.40 -5.39 15.23
CA CYS A 57 -6.83 -4.04 15.25
C CYS A 57 -5.80 -3.71 14.16
N TYR A 58 -5.67 -4.53 13.10
CA TYR A 58 -4.81 -4.23 11.94
C TYR A 58 -5.26 -2.93 11.28
N LYS A 59 -4.31 -2.12 10.83
CA LYS A 59 -4.58 -0.90 10.09
C LYS A 59 -4.59 -1.21 8.60
N HIS A 60 -5.62 -0.73 7.91
CA HIS A 60 -5.68 -0.81 6.46
C HIS A 60 -4.92 0.37 5.90
N PHE A 61 -3.79 0.09 5.26
CA PHE A 61 -2.97 1.06 4.56
C PHE A 61 -3.21 0.91 3.06
N SER A 62 -3.49 2.00 2.36
CA SER A 62 -3.93 1.92 0.97
C SER A 62 -3.41 3.07 0.11
N PHE A 63 -3.30 2.77 -1.18
CA PHE A 63 -2.85 3.68 -2.22
C PHE A 63 -3.96 3.80 -3.25
N LEU A 64 -4.27 5.02 -3.65
CA LEU A 64 -5.29 5.33 -4.64
C LEU A 64 -4.74 6.28 -5.70
N VAL A 65 -5.32 6.21 -6.89
CA VAL A 65 -5.14 7.19 -7.97
C VAL A 65 -6.49 7.73 -8.37
N ASN A 66 -6.54 8.91 -8.97
CA ASN A 66 -7.77 9.41 -9.59
C ASN A 66 -7.85 8.97 -11.05
N ASP A 67 -9.00 8.43 -11.44
CA ASP A 67 -9.29 8.16 -12.86
C ASP A 67 -9.68 9.43 -13.63
N VAL A 68 -9.96 9.28 -14.92
CA VAL A 68 -10.36 10.39 -15.81
C VAL A 68 -11.65 11.12 -15.38
N PHE A 69 -12.47 10.50 -14.54
CA PHE A 69 -13.69 11.09 -14.00
C PHE A 69 -13.47 11.72 -12.62
N GLY A 70 -12.22 11.78 -12.14
CA GLY A 70 -11.86 12.28 -10.82
C GLY A 70 -12.26 11.35 -9.67
N LYS A 71 -12.58 10.08 -9.95
CA LYS A 71 -12.93 9.11 -8.90
C LYS A 71 -11.66 8.41 -8.40
N GLY A 72 -11.54 8.32 -7.08
CA GLY A 72 -10.46 7.56 -6.44
C GLY A 72 -10.60 6.07 -6.68
N GLN A 73 -9.57 5.46 -7.23
CA GLN A 73 -9.46 4.02 -7.50
C GLN A 73 -8.30 3.45 -6.70
N TYR A 74 -8.54 2.37 -5.96
CA TYR A 74 -7.48 1.69 -5.25
C TYR A 74 -6.48 1.06 -6.22
N VAL A 75 -5.20 1.25 -5.93
CA VAL A 75 -4.07 0.71 -6.70
C VAL A 75 -3.14 -0.15 -5.85
N ARG A 76 -3.28 -0.14 -4.53
CA ARG A 76 -2.65 -1.13 -3.64
C ARG A 76 -3.30 -1.10 -2.28
N HIS A 77 -3.28 -2.25 -1.62
CA HIS A 77 -3.68 -2.37 -0.24
C HIS A 77 -2.59 -3.05 0.56
N ALA A 78 -2.56 -2.73 1.85
CA ALA A 78 -1.76 -3.40 2.84
C ALA A 78 -2.52 -3.50 4.16
N LEU A 79 -2.31 -4.60 4.87
CA LEU A 79 -2.71 -4.75 6.27
C LEU A 79 -1.46 -4.65 7.12
N VAL A 80 -1.40 -3.68 8.03
CA VAL A 80 -0.25 -3.46 8.91
C VAL A 80 -0.67 -3.60 10.37
N LYS A 81 0.14 -4.25 11.20
CA LYS A 81 -0.19 -4.45 12.63
C LYS A 81 -0.23 -3.13 13.39
N SER A 82 0.72 -2.24 13.08
CA SER A 82 0.86 -0.91 13.68
C SER A 82 1.37 0.09 12.64
N LYS A 83 1.08 1.38 12.84
CA LYS A 83 1.54 2.49 11.98
C LYS A 83 3.02 2.86 12.21
N THR A 84 3.87 1.90 12.59
CA THR A 84 5.30 2.18 12.81
C THR A 84 5.98 2.58 11.50
N LYS A 85 7.03 3.39 11.60
CA LYS A 85 7.83 3.85 10.46
C LYS A 85 8.27 2.69 9.57
N ASP A 86 8.79 1.61 10.16
CA ASP A 86 9.29 0.44 9.42
C ASP A 86 8.19 -0.29 8.63
N ASN A 87 7.01 -0.47 9.23
CA ASN A 87 5.88 -1.11 8.55
C ASN A 87 5.39 -0.28 7.36
N LEU A 88 5.23 1.04 7.57
CA LEU A 88 4.76 1.94 6.51
C LEU A 88 5.81 2.09 5.41
N TRP A 89 7.09 2.22 5.78
CA TRP A 89 8.20 2.26 4.84
C TRP A 89 8.26 0.99 3.98
N PHE A 90 8.10 -0.18 4.58
CA PHE A 90 8.03 -1.44 3.84
C PHE A 90 6.89 -1.43 2.81
N CYS A 91 5.68 -1.02 3.22
CA CYS A 91 4.54 -0.96 2.30
C CYS A 91 4.75 0.02 1.13
N VAL A 92 5.34 1.18 1.40
CA VAL A 92 5.68 2.18 0.38
C VAL A 92 6.76 1.64 -0.55
N ASN A 93 7.83 1.04 -0.03
CA ASN A 93 8.89 0.48 -0.85
C ASN A 93 8.38 -0.65 -1.77
N GLU A 94 7.53 -1.53 -1.22
CA GLU A 94 6.85 -2.56 -1.99
C GLU A 94 5.93 -1.96 -3.08
N PHE A 95 5.26 -0.82 -2.82
CA PHE A 95 4.51 -0.10 -3.84
C PHE A 95 5.44 0.38 -4.97
N LYS A 96 6.53 1.06 -4.61
CA LYS A 96 7.51 1.63 -5.58
C LYS A 96 8.09 0.52 -6.47
N GLN A 97 8.55 -0.58 -5.88
CA GLN A 97 9.12 -1.72 -6.61
C GLN A 97 8.11 -2.37 -7.57
N SER A 98 6.86 -2.51 -7.16
CA SER A 98 5.83 -3.15 -7.99
C SER A 98 5.21 -2.23 -9.05
N ASN A 99 5.46 -0.92 -8.98
CA ASN A 99 4.87 0.09 -9.87
C ASN A 99 5.95 1.08 -10.35
N PRO A 100 6.71 0.75 -11.42
CA PRO A 100 7.79 1.60 -11.93
C PRO A 100 7.36 3.01 -12.35
N ALA A 101 6.07 3.22 -12.62
CA ALA A 101 5.52 4.54 -12.92
C ALA A 101 5.47 5.48 -11.69
N TRP A 102 5.81 5.01 -10.48
CA TRP A 102 5.91 5.86 -9.28
C TRP A 102 6.85 7.06 -9.48
N SER A 103 7.90 6.91 -10.29
CA SER A 103 8.80 8.02 -10.63
C SER A 103 8.13 9.21 -11.33
N LYS A 104 6.89 9.04 -11.81
CA LYS A 104 6.07 10.08 -12.44
C LYS A 104 5.09 10.76 -11.49
N ILE A 105 5.06 10.35 -10.21
CA ILE A 105 4.22 10.99 -9.19
C ILE A 105 4.76 12.38 -8.91
N GLN A 106 3.85 13.35 -8.98
CA GLN A 106 4.13 14.75 -8.71
C GLN A 106 3.54 15.17 -7.38
N VAL A 107 2.41 14.57 -6.99
CA VAL A 107 1.70 14.92 -5.76
C VAL A 107 1.35 13.65 -5.00
N VAL A 108 1.72 13.62 -3.73
CA VAL A 108 1.21 12.64 -2.76
C VAL A 108 0.25 13.36 -1.83
N VAL A 109 -0.99 12.88 -1.77
CA VAL A 109 -2.03 13.38 -0.87
C VAL A 109 -2.15 12.40 0.29
N THR A 110 -2.05 12.88 1.51
CA THR A 110 -2.26 12.04 2.70
C THR A 110 -3.36 12.59 3.57
N ASP A 111 -3.93 11.73 4.40
CA ASP A 111 -4.77 12.18 5.51
C ASP A 111 -3.99 13.13 6.44
N LYS A 112 -4.71 14.05 7.09
CA LYS A 112 -4.21 15.02 8.05
C LYS A 112 -3.43 14.35 9.19
N ASP A 113 -3.87 13.16 9.62
CA ASP A 113 -3.29 12.47 10.76
C ASP A 113 -2.19 11.47 10.38
N PHE A 114 -1.76 11.47 9.11
CA PHE A 114 -0.56 10.75 8.67
C PHE A 114 0.71 11.47 9.16
N LYS A 115 1.37 10.91 10.19
CA LYS A 115 2.51 11.55 10.86
C LYS A 115 3.85 11.16 10.23
N GLU A 116 3.96 9.95 9.70
CA GLU A 116 5.21 9.35 9.23
C GLU A 116 5.57 9.79 7.80
N LYS A 117 5.54 11.11 7.51
CA LYS A 117 5.76 11.66 6.16
C LYS A 117 7.12 11.28 5.56
N ASP A 118 8.14 11.05 6.40
CA ASP A 118 9.47 10.61 5.96
C ASP A 118 9.46 9.28 5.19
N VAL A 119 8.45 8.43 5.40
CA VAL A 119 8.35 7.14 4.69
C VAL A 119 7.99 7.30 3.21
N LEU A 120 7.54 8.50 2.80
CA LEU A 120 7.11 8.80 1.44
C LEU A 120 8.26 9.24 0.52
N ALA A 121 9.37 9.69 1.11
CA ALA A 121 10.60 10.08 0.40
C ALA A 121 11.09 8.95 -0.52
#